data_AF-A0A2E6GKA1-F1
#
_entry.id   AF-A0A2E6GKA1-F1
#
_cell.length_a   1.000
_cell.length_b   1.000
_cell.length_c   1.000
_cell.angle_alpha   90.00
_cell.angle_beta   90.00
_cell.angle_gamma   90.00
#
_symmetry.space_group_name_H-M   'P 1'
#
loop_
_entity.id
_entity.type
_entity.pdbx_description
1 polymer ?
#
loop_
_entity_poly.entity_id
_entity_poly.type
_entity_poly.pdbx_seq_one_letter_code
_entity_poly.pdbx_strand_id
1 'polypeptide(L)' 'MDAPARIVFSWQWEQEDGSMGHEMLVEVDFVEVGAATELRFKQTKFIDQEACDQHREGWEGSIECLEKVLSE' A
#
# COMPACT_ATOMS: atom_id res chain seq x y z
N MET A 1 -2.61 -16.11 -18.73
CA MET A 1 -1.97 -15.73 -17.46
C MET A 1 -3.09 -15.36 -16.52
N ASP A 2 -3.12 -15.98 -15.35
CA ASP A 2 -4.09 -15.59 -14.31
C ASP A 2 -3.72 -14.21 -13.77
N ALA A 3 -4.72 -13.46 -13.29
CA ALA A 3 -4.48 -12.18 -12.65
C ALA A 3 -3.65 -12.40 -11.36
N PRO A 4 -2.70 -11.50 -11.03
CA PRO A 4 -1.91 -11.65 -9.83
C PRO A 4 -2.81 -11.55 -8.58
N ALA A 5 -2.82 -12.61 -7.77
CA ALA A 5 -3.54 -12.61 -6.49
C ALA A 5 -2.84 -11.78 -5.40
N ARG A 6 -1.57 -11.40 -5.62
CA ARG A 6 -0.75 -10.68 -4.64
C ARG A 6 0.33 -9.85 -5.29
N ILE A 7 0.60 -8.67 -4.73
CA ILE A 7 1.71 -7.78 -5.07
C ILE A 7 2.53 -7.53 -3.81
N VAL A 8 3.86 -7.60 -3.91
CA VAL A 8 4.79 -7.31 -2.79
C VAL A 8 5.94 -6.47 -3.31
N PHE A 9 6.26 -5.36 -2.62
CA PHE A 9 7.38 -4.49 -2.96
C PHE A 9 7.96 -3.80 -1.71
N SER A 10 9.24 -3.43 -1.78
CA SER A 10 9.88 -2.59 -0.77
C SER A 10 9.58 -1.11 -1.02
N TRP A 11 9.58 -0.32 0.06
CA TRP A 11 9.34 1.11 0.01
C TRP A 11 10.34 1.86 0.90
N GLN A 12 10.95 2.91 0.36
CA GLN A 12 11.89 3.78 1.07
C GLN A 12 11.69 5.21 0.57
N TRP A 13 11.82 6.18 1.46
CA TRP A 13 11.93 7.59 1.07
C TRP A 13 13.36 7.89 0.65
N GLU A 14 13.53 8.58 -0.47
CA GLU A 14 14.80 9.23 -0.81
C GLU A 14 14.99 10.43 0.11
N GLN A 15 16.16 10.52 0.73
CA GLN A 15 16.55 11.62 1.60
C GLN A 15 17.11 12.79 0.77
N GLU A 16 17.22 13.96 1.38
CA GLU A 16 17.73 15.16 0.70
C GLU A 16 19.16 15.01 0.15
N ASP A 17 19.97 14.14 0.76
CA ASP A 17 21.34 13.84 0.32
C ASP A 17 21.43 12.72 -0.73
N GLY A 18 20.28 12.23 -1.22
CA GLY A 18 20.17 11.16 -2.19
C GLY A 18 20.37 9.76 -1.60
N SER A 19 20.57 9.63 -0.28
CA SER A 19 20.56 8.34 0.39
C SER A 19 19.14 7.79 0.51
N MET A 20 19.03 6.46 0.62
CA MET A 20 17.74 5.82 0.89
C MET A 20 17.49 5.76 2.40
N GLY A 21 16.28 6.14 2.80
CA GLY A 21 15.80 6.05 4.17
C GLY A 21 15.48 4.64 4.64
N HIS A 22 14.73 4.56 5.74
CA HIS A 22 14.35 3.29 6.36
C HIS A 22 13.44 2.45 5.45
N GLU A 23 13.78 1.18 5.25
CA GLU A 23 13.03 0.26 4.40
C GLU A 23 11.76 -0.28 5.07
N MET A 24 10.65 -0.10 4.36
CA MET A 24 9.36 -0.69 4.65
C MET A 24 8.99 -1.75 3.60
N LEU A 25 8.01 -2.59 3.94
CA LEU A 25 7.46 -3.60 3.03
C LEU A 25 5.97 -3.35 2.82
N VAL A 26 5.53 -3.30 1.57
CA VAL A 26 4.12 -3.20 1.19
C VAL A 26 3.67 -4.52 0.58
N GLU A 27 2.51 -4.99 1.03
CA GLU A 27 1.86 -6.21 0.61
C GLU A 27 0.40 -5.88 0.27
N VAL A 28 -0.03 -6.27 -0.93
CA VAL A 28 -1.42 -6.11 -1.39
C VAL A 28 -1.92 -7.46 -1.85
N ASP A 29 -2.95 -7.98 -1.20
CA ASP A 29 -3.63 -9.22 -1.60
C ASP A 29 -4.99 -8.88 -2.23
N PHE A 30 -5.33 -9.57 -3.31
CA PHE A 30 -6.62 -9.51 -3.98
C PHE A 30 -7.36 -10.81 -3.73
N VAL A 31 -8.45 -10.75 -2.97
CA VAL A 31 -9.24 -11.93 -2.59
C VAL A 31 -10.59 -11.87 -3.29
N GLU A 32 -10.91 -12.90 -4.07
CA GLU A 32 -12.22 -13.02 -4.71
C GLU A 32 -13.31 -13.26 -3.65
N VAL A 33 -14.35 -12.43 -3.66
CA VAL A 33 -15.50 -12.52 -2.75
C VAL A 33 -16.78 -12.41 -3.57
N GLY A 34 -17.23 -13.54 -4.11
CA GLY A 34 -18.40 -13.59 -4.99
C GLY A 34 -18.17 -12.80 -6.26
N ALA A 35 -18.99 -11.77 -6.51
CA ALA A 35 -18.82 -10.87 -7.66
C ALA A 35 -17.91 -9.67 -7.37
N ALA A 36 -17.34 -9.58 -6.16
CA ALA A 36 -16.48 -8.48 -5.72
C ALA A 36 -15.05 -8.97 -5.46
N THR A 37 -14.12 -8.03 -5.29
CA THR A 37 -12.75 -8.30 -4.84
C THR A 37 -12.50 -7.56 -3.53
N GLU A 38 -12.09 -8.28 -2.49
CA GLU A 38 -11.57 -7.69 -1.25
C GLU A 38 -10.09 -7.37 -1.46
N LEU A 39 -9.73 -6.09 -1.33
CA LEU A 39 -8.34 -5.63 -1.34
C LEU A 39 -7.83 -5.57 0.10
N ARG A 40 -6.79 -6.36 0.40
CA ARG A 40 -6.12 -6.31 1.70
C ARG A 40 -4.77 -5.62 1.54
N PHE A 41 -4.66 -4.43 2.13
CA PHE A 41 -3.44 -3.64 2.13
C PHE A 41 -2.72 -3.79 3.46
N LYS A 42 -1.42 -4.06 3.43
CA LYS A 42 -0.58 -4.12 4.62
C LYS A 42 0.80 -3.53 4.33
N GLN A 43 1.17 -2.50 5.08
CA GLN A 43 2.53 -1.99 5.12
C GLN A 43 3.16 -2.29 6.48
N THR A 44 4.41 -2.72 6.50
CA THR A 44 5.12 -3.15 7.71
C THR A 44 6.56 -2.63 7.75
N LYS A 45 7.24 -2.91 8.87
CA LYS A 45 8.59 -2.45 9.19
C LYS A 45 8.69 -0.93 9.28
N PHE A 46 7.68 -0.27 9.85
CA PHE A 46 7.80 1.15 10.18
C PHE A 46 8.89 1.37 11.21
N ILE A 47 9.56 2.52 11.12
CA ILE A 47 10.59 2.93 12.08
C ILE A 47 9.99 3.24 13.46
N ASP A 48 8.76 3.79 13.48
CA ASP A 48 7.98 4.08 14.67
C ASP A 48 6.48 4.19 14.35
N GLN A 49 5.68 4.49 15.38
CA GLN A 49 4.22 4.63 15.29
C GLN A 49 3.81 5.88 14.49
N GLU A 50 4.56 6.98 14.61
CA GLU A 50 4.25 8.23 13.91
C GLU A 50 4.37 8.03 12.39
N ALA A 51 5.43 7.39 11.92
CA ALA A 51 5.58 7.01 10.53
C ALA A 51 4.45 6.10 10.06
N CYS A 52 4.01 5.14 10.89
CA CYS A 52 2.89 4.28 10.56
C CYS A 52 1.58 5.06 10.35
N ASP A 53 1.27 6.00 11.24
CA ASP A 53 0.04 6.80 11.17
C ASP A 53 0.06 7.76 9.97
N GLN A 54 1.19 8.41 9.67
CA GLN A 54 1.34 9.25 8.48
C GLN A 54 1.14 8.47 7.17
N HIS A 55 1.69 7.24 7.08
CA HIS A 55 1.45 6.40 5.90
C HIS A 55 0.00 5.91 5.83
N ARG A 56 -0.65 5.64 6.97
CA ARG A 56 -2.07 5.28 7.00
C ARG A 56 -2.91 6.38 6.36
N GLU A 57 -2.74 7.62 6.78
CA GLU A 57 -3.48 8.77 6.23
C GLU A 57 -3.27 8.91 4.70
N GLY A 58 -2.02 8.78 4.23
CA GLY A 58 -1.72 8.83 2.80
C GLY A 58 -2.36 7.69 1.99
N TRP A 59 -2.37 6.47 2.52
CA TRP A 59 -3.00 5.32 1.86
C TRP A 59 -4.53 5.39 1.90
N GLU A 60 -5.14 5.88 2.98
CA GLU A 60 -6.59 6.09 3.06
C GLU A 60 -7.06 7.01 1.93
N GLY A 61 -6.41 8.17 1.74
CA GLY A 61 -6.73 9.08 0.64
C GLY A 61 -6.49 8.47 -0.76
N SER A 62 -5.48 7.61 -0.89
CA SER A 62 -5.21 6.90 -2.15
C SER A 62 -6.29 5.86 -2.48
N ILE A 63 -6.79 5.16 -1.45
CA ILE A 63 -7.88 4.17 -1.59
C ILE A 63 -9.20 4.88 -1.92
N GLU A 64 -9.50 6.02 -1.29
CA GLU A 64 -10.67 6.85 -1.67
C GLU A 64 -10.62 7.29 -3.14
N CYS A 65 -9.43 7.62 -3.65
CA CYS A 65 -9.26 7.94 -5.07
C CYS A 65 -9.48 6.72 -5.96
N LEU A 66 -8.99 5.55 -5.55
CA LEU A 66 -9.22 4.28 -6.26
C LEU A 66 -10.71 3.94 -6.33
N GLU A 67 -11.43 4.09 -5.23
CA GLU A 67 -12.88 3.85 -5.19
C GLU A 67 -13.63 4.72 -6.21
N LYS A 68 -13.25 6.00 -6.34
CA LYS A 68 -13.83 6.89 -7.35
C LYS A 68 -13.60 6.36 -8.77
N VAL A 69 -12.37 5.97 -9.09
CA VAL A 69 -12.01 5.41 -10.41
C VAL A 69 -12.76 4.11 -10.71
N LEU A 70 -13.01 3.26 -9.71
CA LEU A 70 -13.76 2.01 -9.88
C LEU A 70 -15.27 2.21 -10.01
N SER A 71 -15.77 3.39 -9.64
CA SER A 71 -17.19 3.76 -9.70
C SER A 71 -17.59 4.51 -10.98
N GLU A 72 -16.61 4.85 -11.83
CA GLU A 72 -16.80 5.40 -13.19
C GLU A 72 -17.10 4.29 -14.21
#